data_AF-A0A970IDA7-F1
#
_entry.id   AF-A0A970IDA7-F1
#
_cell.length_a   1.000
_cell.length_b   1.000
_cell.length_c   1.000
_cell.angle_alpha   90.00
_cell.angle_beta   90.00
_cell.angle_gamma   90.00
#
_symmetry.space_group_name_H-M   'P 1'
#
loop_
_entity.id
_entity.type
_entity.pdbx_description
1 polymer ?
#
loop_
_entity_poly.entity_id
_entity_poly.type
_entity_poly.pdbx_seq_one_letter_code
_entity_poly.pdbx_strand_id
1 'polypeptide(L)'
;MESTRQRIIRSVRDVTPGALKTSWWLVRIMFIVTFVITILNYLGVISWISVRLTPLFSLFGLPGEAALAYVSGFFVNCYSAIAVITTLDMDPRAITILAVMVLCAHNIPMETAVQKKTGTPALRMILVRTFSSLFMGWFLHQVMPGEAAAPAAGLIEKQTMSFWPMIADWALDTLKIAIPMVLLVYALSVIQRLLSEFGVIRFIAKSLRPVMVFFGLPPKTAFLWIVANTLGLAYGAAVMIDEVKEGKISERDVDLLNHHISVSHSNLEDLLLFTAIGGLLPWMLLSRWGMSLLLVWERRLEQLMGSRIKNRKISRV
;
A
#
# COMPACT_ATOMS: atom_id res chain seq x y z
N MET A 1 31.18 -25.54 2.09
CA MET A 1 29.80 -25.11 1.83
C MET A 1 29.05 -25.12 3.14
N GLU A 2 28.34 -24.05 3.50
CA GLU A 2 27.45 -24.06 4.68
C GLU A 2 26.35 -25.12 4.49
N SER A 3 25.98 -25.82 5.57
CA SER A 3 24.84 -26.76 5.53
C SER A 3 23.51 -26.02 5.41
N THR A 4 22.48 -26.68 4.87
CA THR A 4 21.12 -26.09 4.77
C THR A 4 20.63 -25.54 6.10
N ARG A 5 20.89 -26.26 7.21
CA ARG A 5 20.55 -25.80 8.57
C ARG A 5 21.28 -24.51 8.95
N GLN A 6 22.58 -24.41 8.66
CA GLN A 6 23.36 -23.20 8.93
C GLN A 6 22.82 -22.00 8.14
N ARG A 7 22.45 -22.19 6.87
CA ARG A 7 21.87 -21.15 6.02
C ARG A 7 20.51 -20.65 6.52
N ILE A 8 19.66 -21.56 7.00
CA ILE A 8 18.36 -21.21 7.61
C ILE A 8 18.58 -20.38 8.88
N ILE A 9 19.40 -20.88 9.82
CA ILE A 9 19.66 -20.20 11.09
C ILE A 9 20.25 -18.81 10.84
N ARG A 10 21.22 -18.71 9.93
CA ARG A 10 21.82 -17.44 9.52
C ARG A 10 20.78 -16.49 8.94
N SER A 11 19.94 -16.96 8.03
CA SER A 11 18.88 -16.15 7.41
C SER A 11 17.92 -15.58 8.45
N VAL A 12 17.44 -16.42 9.38
CA VAL A 12 16.54 -15.99 10.46
C VAL A 12 17.25 -14.98 11.37
N ARG A 13 18.49 -15.28 11.78
CA ARG A 13 19.28 -14.39 12.65
C ARG A 13 19.53 -13.03 12.00
N ASP A 14 19.86 -13.03 10.71
CA ASP A 14 20.19 -11.80 9.97
C ASP A 14 18.96 -10.90 9.77
N VAL A 15 17.78 -11.48 9.54
CA VAL A 15 16.55 -10.69 9.30
C VAL A 15 15.86 -10.24 10.59
N THR A 16 15.99 -11.00 11.68
CA THR A 16 15.26 -10.75 12.94
C THR A 16 15.44 -9.33 13.49
N PRO A 17 16.65 -8.76 13.61
CA PRO A 17 16.82 -7.40 14.15
C PRO A 17 16.11 -6.34 13.30
N GLY A 18 16.17 -6.48 11.98
CA GLY A 18 15.49 -5.57 11.05
C GLY A 18 13.97 -5.70 11.14
N ALA A 19 13.47 -6.94 11.18
CA ALA A 19 12.04 -7.22 11.29
C ALA A 19 11.45 -6.71 12.62
N LEU A 20 12.14 -6.95 13.75
CA LEU A 20 11.70 -6.47 15.06
C LEU A 20 11.77 -4.94 15.18
N LYS A 21 12.83 -4.31 14.65
CA LYS A 21 12.93 -2.84 14.62
C LYS A 21 11.77 -2.23 13.82
N THR A 22 11.45 -2.82 12.67
CA THR A 22 10.32 -2.39 11.83
C THR A 22 8.99 -2.61 12.54
N SER A 23 8.78 -3.79 13.11
CA SER A 23 7.60 -4.13 13.88
C SER A 23 7.37 -3.19 15.06
N TRP A 24 8.42 -2.88 15.83
CA TRP A 24 8.36 -1.92 16.94
C TRP A 24 8.01 -0.51 16.47
N TRP A 25 8.61 -0.06 15.37
CA TRP A 25 8.29 1.23 14.77
C TRP A 25 6.82 1.30 14.33
N LEU A 26 6.30 0.24 13.71
CA LEU A 26 4.89 0.11 13.32
C LEU A 26 3.95 0.12 14.52
N VAL A 27 4.21 -0.69 15.55
CA VAL A 27 3.42 -0.72 16.80
C VAL A 27 3.38 0.65 17.45
N ARG A 28 4.53 1.34 17.55
CA ARG A 28 4.61 2.67 18.15
C ARG A 28 3.73 3.68 17.40
N ILE A 29 3.77 3.68 16.07
CA ILE A 29 2.95 4.56 15.25
C ILE A 29 1.47 4.21 15.40
N MET A 30 1.12 2.93 15.29
CA MET A 30 -0.25 2.45 15.44
C MET A 30 -0.85 2.86 16.79
N PHE A 31 -0.10 2.68 17.88
CA PHE A 31 -0.53 3.09 19.22
C PHE A 31 -0.78 4.60 19.29
N ILE A 32 0.12 5.43 18.77
CA ILE A 32 -0.04 6.89 18.78
C ILE A 32 -1.26 7.31 17.97
N VAL A 33 -1.41 6.79 16.74
CA VAL A 33 -2.51 7.20 15.86
C VAL A 33 -3.86 6.73 16.40
N THR A 34 -3.96 5.47 16.84
CA THR A 34 -5.20 4.96 17.44
C THR A 34 -5.57 5.70 18.72
N PHE A 35 -4.59 6.02 19.58
CA PHE A 35 -4.84 6.82 20.77
C PHE A 35 -5.43 8.17 20.41
N VAL A 36 -4.81 8.89 19.46
CA VAL A 36 -5.29 10.19 18.99
C VAL A 36 -6.71 10.07 18.44
N ILE A 37 -6.98 9.07 17.62
CA ILE A 37 -8.31 8.86 17.02
C ILE A 37 -9.36 8.53 18.08
N THR A 38 -9.05 7.67 19.06
CA THR A 38 -9.92 7.37 20.19
C THR A 38 -10.27 8.64 20.97
N ILE A 39 -9.29 9.50 21.25
CA ILE A 39 -9.53 10.78 21.93
C ILE A 39 -10.37 11.71 21.06
N LEU A 40 -10.07 11.84 19.77
CA LEU A 40 -10.86 12.68 18.86
C LEU A 40 -12.29 12.17 18.73
N ASN A 41 -12.50 10.85 18.78
CA ASN A 41 -13.82 10.23 18.76
C ASN A 41 -14.60 10.55 20.04
N TYR A 42 -13.96 10.38 21.21
CA TYR A 42 -14.52 10.77 22.51
C TYR A 42 -14.92 12.25 22.58
N LEU A 43 -14.12 13.13 21.98
CA LEU A 43 -14.39 14.56 21.91
C LEU A 43 -15.44 14.95 20.85
N GLY A 44 -15.95 13.98 20.07
CA GLY A 44 -16.90 14.23 18.98
C GLY A 44 -16.31 14.92 17.74
N VAL A 45 -14.98 15.08 17.68
CA VAL A 45 -14.30 15.72 16.55
C VAL A 45 -14.43 14.87 15.29
N ILE A 46 -14.34 13.54 15.43
CA ILE A 46 -14.53 12.60 14.31
C ILE A 46 -15.91 12.76 13.68
N SER A 47 -16.96 12.86 14.49
CA SER A 47 -18.33 13.14 14.01
C SER A 47 -18.42 14.48 13.28
N TRP A 48 -17.80 15.53 13.83
CA TRP A 48 -17.77 16.87 13.21
C TRP A 48 -17.04 16.89 11.85
N ILE A 49 -15.93 16.14 11.74
CA ILE A 49 -15.18 15.96 10.49
C ILE A 49 -16.00 15.15 9.49
N SER A 50 -16.60 14.04 9.94
CA SER A 50 -17.39 13.14 9.11
C SER A 50 -18.52 13.87 8.39
N VAL A 51 -19.31 14.67 9.10
CA VAL A 51 -20.41 15.44 8.49
C VAL A 51 -19.92 16.36 7.37
N ARG A 52 -18.74 16.96 7.52
CA ARG A 52 -18.14 17.85 6.50
C ARG A 52 -17.56 17.10 5.30
N LEU A 53 -17.02 15.90 5.52
CA LEU A 53 -16.40 15.09 4.48
C LEU A 53 -17.39 14.13 3.81
N THR A 54 -18.59 13.97 4.36
CA THR A 54 -19.67 13.14 3.80
C THR A 54 -19.96 13.45 2.33
N PRO A 55 -20.11 14.72 1.88
CA PRO A 55 -20.36 15.01 0.46
C PRO A 55 -19.24 14.49 -0.45
N LEU A 56 -17.99 14.51 0.01
CA LEU A 56 -16.85 14.00 -0.75
C LEU A 56 -16.79 12.47 -0.73
N PHE A 57 -16.94 11.84 0.44
CA PHE A 57 -16.80 10.39 0.59
C PHE A 57 -18.00 9.60 0.06
N SER A 58 -19.17 10.23 -0.02
CA SER A 58 -20.33 9.67 -0.71
C SER A 58 -20.08 9.40 -2.20
N LEU A 59 -19.15 10.13 -2.85
CA LEU A 59 -18.73 9.85 -4.24
C LEU A 59 -18.07 8.48 -4.41
N PHE A 60 -17.56 7.92 -3.31
CA PHE A 60 -16.93 6.60 -3.25
C PHE A 60 -17.86 5.57 -2.58
N GLY A 61 -19.10 5.96 -2.23
CA GLY A 61 -20.01 5.15 -1.43
C GLY A 61 -19.51 4.82 -0.03
N LEU A 62 -18.64 5.69 0.51
CA LEU A 62 -18.05 5.54 1.82
C LEU A 62 -18.67 6.54 2.81
N PRO A 63 -18.75 6.18 4.11
CA PRO A 63 -19.18 7.11 5.15
C PRO A 63 -18.11 8.20 5.39
N GLY A 64 -18.49 9.33 5.98
CA GLY A 64 -17.58 10.47 6.17
C GLY A 64 -16.40 10.15 7.11
N GLU A 65 -16.58 9.24 8.06
CA GLU A 65 -15.57 8.76 9.00
C GLU A 65 -14.42 8.01 8.29
N ALA A 66 -14.70 7.38 7.13
CA ALA A 66 -13.70 6.70 6.32
C ALA A 66 -12.59 7.65 5.84
N ALA A 67 -12.84 8.96 5.84
CA ALA A 67 -11.83 9.96 5.53
C ALA A 67 -10.65 9.94 6.48
N LEU A 68 -10.87 9.64 7.75
CA LEU A 68 -9.80 9.60 8.75
C LEU A 68 -8.87 8.41 8.51
N ALA A 69 -9.44 7.27 8.16
CA ALA A 69 -8.69 6.10 7.73
C ALA A 69 -7.90 6.37 6.44
N TYR A 70 -8.52 7.04 5.46
CA TYR A 70 -7.86 7.39 4.22
C TYR A 70 -6.69 8.37 4.45
N VAL A 71 -6.89 9.46 5.20
CA VAL A 71 -5.84 10.45 5.51
C VAL A 71 -4.72 9.84 6.33
N SER A 72 -5.04 9.01 7.32
CA SER A 72 -4.02 8.35 8.14
C SER A 72 -3.19 7.38 7.30
N GLY A 73 -3.83 6.58 6.43
CA GLY A 73 -3.15 5.78 5.43
C GLY A 73 -2.25 6.60 4.51
N PHE A 74 -2.79 7.69 3.97
CA PHE A 74 -2.14 8.56 2.99
C PHE A 74 -0.81 9.13 3.49
N PHE A 75 -0.79 9.65 4.72
CA PHE A 75 0.41 10.27 5.29
C PHE A 75 1.30 9.31 6.07
N VAL A 76 0.72 8.24 6.63
CA VAL A 76 1.43 7.35 7.57
C VAL A 76 1.71 5.98 6.96
N ASN A 77 0.73 5.06 6.93
CA ASN A 77 0.85 3.71 6.35
C ASN A 77 -0.48 2.92 6.44
N CYS A 78 -0.51 1.74 5.82
CA CYS A 78 -1.65 0.80 5.86
C CYS A 78 -2.08 0.43 7.29
N TYR A 79 -1.15 0.24 8.22
CA TYR A 79 -1.46 -0.10 9.62
C TYR A 79 -2.24 1.00 10.34
N SER A 80 -1.83 2.25 10.14
CA SER A 80 -2.52 3.42 10.64
C SER A 80 -3.96 3.47 10.12
N ALA A 81 -4.17 3.19 8.83
CA ALA A 81 -5.50 3.14 8.23
C ALA A 81 -6.35 2.02 8.81
N ILE A 82 -5.80 0.80 8.87
CA ILE A 82 -6.45 -0.40 9.43
C ILE A 82 -6.93 -0.11 10.86
N ALA A 83 -6.08 0.51 11.67
CA ALA A 83 -6.41 0.76 13.05
C ALA A 83 -7.55 1.79 13.21
N VAL A 84 -7.76 2.68 12.23
CA VAL A 84 -8.97 3.49 12.16
C VAL A 84 -10.15 2.64 11.71
N ILE A 85 -10.01 1.87 10.63
CA ILE A 85 -11.09 1.05 10.05
C ILE A 85 -11.66 0.09 11.09
N THR A 86 -10.84 -0.52 11.92
CA THR A 86 -11.30 -1.44 12.99
C THR A 86 -12.11 -0.75 14.09
N THR A 87 -12.07 0.58 14.17
CA THR A 87 -12.92 1.37 15.08
C THR A 87 -14.22 1.83 14.41
N LEU A 88 -14.36 1.59 13.11
CA LEU A 88 -15.53 1.94 12.32
C LEU A 88 -16.34 0.67 12.03
N ASP A 89 -17.67 0.75 12.19
CA ASP A 89 -18.57 -0.34 11.80
C ASP A 89 -18.85 -0.25 10.30
N MET A 90 -17.98 -0.88 9.51
CA MET A 90 -18.04 -0.86 8.04
C MET A 90 -18.27 -2.26 7.50
N ASP A 91 -19.11 -2.35 6.47
CA ASP A 91 -19.33 -3.61 5.77
C ASP A 91 -18.11 -4.01 4.91
N PRO A 92 -17.98 -5.29 4.50
CA PRO A 92 -16.88 -5.75 3.67
C PRO A 92 -16.70 -4.96 2.35
N ARG A 93 -17.80 -4.44 1.78
CA ARG A 93 -17.75 -3.62 0.55
C ARG A 93 -17.05 -2.29 0.81
N ALA A 94 -17.47 -1.53 1.81
CA ALA A 94 -16.88 -0.25 2.17
C ALA A 94 -15.42 -0.43 2.63
N ILE A 95 -15.11 -1.48 3.41
CA ILE A 95 -13.73 -1.83 3.78
C ILE A 95 -12.89 -2.07 2.54
N THR A 96 -13.41 -2.81 1.55
CA THR A 96 -12.68 -3.11 0.30
C THR A 96 -12.41 -1.85 -0.52
N ILE A 97 -13.39 -0.98 -0.72
CA ILE A 97 -13.23 0.26 -1.50
C ILE A 97 -12.19 1.15 -0.82
N LEU A 98 -12.33 1.37 0.49
CA LEU A 98 -11.39 2.17 1.27
C LEU A 98 -9.99 1.55 1.28
N ALA A 99 -9.90 0.22 1.40
CA ALA A 99 -8.63 -0.50 1.33
C ALA A 99 -7.93 -0.25 0.00
N VAL A 100 -8.62 -0.33 -1.14
CA VAL A 100 -8.01 -0.04 -2.45
C VAL A 100 -7.54 1.42 -2.55
N MET A 101 -8.34 2.36 -2.04
CA MET A 101 -7.93 3.76 -1.98
C MET A 101 -6.63 3.92 -1.19
N VAL A 102 -6.55 3.32 0.01
CA VAL A 102 -5.35 3.37 0.85
C VAL A 102 -4.17 2.64 0.18
N LEU A 103 -4.38 1.45 -0.36
CA LEU A 103 -3.35 0.65 -1.03
C LEU A 103 -2.71 1.38 -2.22
N CYS A 104 -3.47 2.24 -2.93
CA CYS A 104 -2.95 3.05 -4.03
C CYS A 104 -2.15 4.28 -3.56
N ALA A 105 -2.43 4.80 -2.36
CA ALA A 105 -1.92 6.11 -1.93
C ALA A 105 -1.39 6.13 -0.49
N HIS A 106 -1.04 5.00 0.12
CA HIS A 106 -0.52 5.01 1.48
C HIS A 106 0.91 5.55 1.55
N ASN A 107 1.30 6.11 2.70
CA ASN A 107 2.67 6.50 3.01
C ASN A 107 3.33 7.40 1.92
N ILE A 108 2.56 8.34 1.35
CA ILE A 108 2.98 9.18 0.21
C ILE A 108 4.31 9.89 0.45
N PRO A 109 4.60 10.50 1.62
CA PRO A 109 5.87 11.19 1.83
C PRO A 109 7.09 10.28 1.65
N MET A 110 7.06 9.10 2.26
CA MET A 110 8.17 8.14 2.19
C MET A 110 8.24 7.48 0.82
N GLU A 111 7.11 6.97 0.30
CA GLU A 111 7.12 6.22 -0.96
C GLU A 111 7.43 7.10 -2.17
N THR A 112 7.00 8.36 -2.14
CA THR A 112 7.40 9.33 -3.16
C THR A 112 8.89 9.63 -3.08
N ALA A 113 9.44 9.82 -1.88
CA ALA A 113 10.87 10.07 -1.71
C ALA A 113 11.70 8.89 -2.22
N VAL A 114 11.23 7.67 -2.00
CA VAL A 114 11.85 6.46 -2.48
C VAL A 114 11.79 6.37 -4.01
N GLN A 115 10.62 6.55 -4.63
CA GLN A 115 10.46 6.50 -6.08
C GLN A 115 11.22 7.62 -6.81
N LYS A 116 11.37 8.79 -6.15
CA LYS A 116 12.25 9.86 -6.61
C LYS A 116 13.71 9.42 -6.68
N LYS A 117 14.19 8.70 -5.68
CA LYS A 117 15.56 8.19 -5.65
C LYS A 117 15.81 7.09 -6.68
N THR A 118 14.78 6.33 -7.06
CA THR A 118 14.93 5.26 -8.06
C THR A 118 14.79 5.73 -9.50
N GLY A 119 14.21 6.91 -9.75
CA GLY A 119 14.28 7.54 -11.08
C GLY A 119 13.02 8.23 -11.59
N THR A 120 11.94 8.30 -10.80
CA THR A 120 10.69 8.95 -11.25
C THR A 120 10.41 10.25 -10.50
N PRO A 121 10.05 11.36 -11.18
CA PRO A 121 9.80 12.63 -10.51
C PRO A 121 8.75 12.55 -9.40
N ALA A 122 9.07 13.12 -8.23
CA ALA A 122 8.21 13.08 -7.04
C ALA A 122 6.79 13.60 -7.30
N LEU A 123 6.66 14.76 -7.96
CA LEU A 123 5.35 15.33 -8.26
C LEU A 123 4.49 14.36 -9.07
N ARG A 124 5.08 13.66 -10.04
CA ARG A 124 4.34 12.67 -10.82
C ARG A 124 3.85 11.53 -9.94
N MET A 125 4.68 11.01 -9.03
CA MET A 125 4.28 9.91 -8.15
C MET A 125 3.17 10.33 -7.19
N ILE A 126 3.21 11.55 -6.65
CA ILE A 126 2.11 12.09 -5.84
C ILE A 126 0.81 12.12 -6.64
N LEU A 127 0.85 12.69 -7.86
CA LEU A 127 -0.34 12.83 -8.71
C LEU A 127 -0.89 11.48 -9.14
N VAL A 128 -0.06 10.60 -9.71
CA VAL A 128 -0.46 9.26 -10.17
C VAL A 128 -1.12 8.49 -9.04
N ARG A 129 -0.50 8.44 -7.86
CA ARG A 129 -1.02 7.68 -6.72
C ARG A 129 -2.31 8.25 -6.18
N THR A 130 -2.36 9.57 -6.00
CA THR A 130 -3.55 10.24 -5.44
C THR A 130 -4.73 10.13 -6.40
N PHE A 131 -4.53 10.40 -7.69
CA PHE A 131 -5.60 10.25 -8.67
C PHE A 131 -6.02 8.80 -8.85
N SER A 132 -5.09 7.85 -8.86
CA SER A 132 -5.44 6.43 -8.90
C SER A 132 -6.27 6.02 -7.70
N SER A 133 -5.92 6.48 -6.50
CA SER A 133 -6.70 6.20 -5.31
C SER A 133 -8.13 6.72 -5.42
N LEU A 134 -8.32 7.99 -5.76
CA LEU A 134 -9.65 8.60 -5.88
C LEU A 134 -10.46 7.97 -7.03
N PHE A 135 -9.83 7.75 -8.19
CA PHE A 135 -10.45 7.11 -9.34
C PHE A 135 -10.88 5.68 -9.00
N MET A 136 -10.02 4.88 -8.37
CA MET A 136 -10.34 3.50 -8.00
C MET A 136 -11.43 3.43 -6.95
N GLY A 137 -11.46 4.36 -5.99
CA GLY A 137 -12.55 4.48 -5.03
C GLY A 137 -13.90 4.72 -5.72
N TRP A 138 -13.93 5.68 -6.65
CA TRP A 138 -15.11 5.97 -7.46
C TRP A 138 -15.49 4.81 -8.37
N PHE A 139 -14.52 4.21 -9.06
CA PHE A 139 -14.75 3.12 -10.00
C PHE A 139 -15.32 1.89 -9.27
N LEU A 140 -14.71 1.47 -8.17
CA LEU A 140 -15.19 0.35 -7.37
C LEU A 140 -16.56 0.60 -6.78
N HIS A 141 -16.87 1.84 -6.40
CA HIS A 141 -18.22 2.21 -6.00
C HIS A 141 -19.27 1.90 -7.07
N GLN A 142 -18.95 2.14 -8.35
CA GLN A 142 -19.87 1.86 -9.47
C GLN A 142 -20.00 0.37 -9.80
N VAL A 143 -18.91 -0.41 -9.65
CA VAL A 143 -18.87 -1.80 -10.15
C VAL A 143 -19.08 -2.86 -9.06
N MET A 144 -18.77 -2.56 -7.79
CA MET A 144 -18.93 -3.53 -6.70
C MET A 144 -20.41 -3.64 -6.31
N PRO A 145 -20.97 -4.86 -6.28
CA PRO A 145 -22.34 -5.08 -5.85
C PRO A 145 -22.52 -4.72 -4.37
N GLY A 146 -23.72 -4.28 -4.01
CA GLY A 146 -24.07 -3.80 -2.67
C GLY A 146 -24.38 -2.31 -2.66
N GLU A 147 -25.06 -1.86 -1.60
CA GLU A 147 -25.48 -0.46 -1.49
C GLU A 147 -24.35 0.43 -0.97
N ALA A 148 -24.46 1.73 -1.21
CA ALA A 148 -23.61 2.71 -0.54
C ALA A 148 -23.81 2.60 0.97
N ALA A 149 -22.74 2.79 1.75
CA ALA A 149 -22.92 2.93 3.19
C ALA A 149 -23.95 4.03 3.43
N ALA A 150 -25.03 3.71 4.16
CA ALA A 150 -26.04 4.69 4.49
C ALA A 150 -25.32 5.88 5.17
N PRO A 151 -25.59 7.13 4.76
CA PRO A 151 -25.10 8.27 5.54
C PRO A 151 -25.57 8.04 6.96
N ALA A 152 -24.64 8.07 7.93
CA ALA A 152 -24.97 7.82 9.32
C ALA A 152 -26.19 8.67 9.68
N ALA A 153 -27.36 8.02 9.75
CA ALA A 153 -28.61 8.70 10.02
C ALA A 153 -28.42 9.29 11.41
N GLY A 154 -28.46 10.62 11.49
CA GLY A 154 -28.14 11.36 12.68
C GLY A 154 -28.97 10.88 13.87
N LEU A 155 -28.38 9.99 14.67
CA LEU A 155 -28.59 9.89 16.09
C LEU A 155 -27.19 9.84 16.67
N ILE A 156 -26.76 11.00 17.16
CA ILE A 156 -25.63 11.10 18.06
C ILE A 156 -26.04 10.31 19.31
N GLU A 157 -25.86 8.99 19.31
CA GLU A 157 -25.65 8.29 20.55
C GLU A 157 -24.32 8.82 21.07
N LYS A 158 -24.43 9.84 21.89
CA LYS A 158 -23.31 10.39 22.65
C LYS A 158 -22.75 9.19 23.40
N GLN A 159 -21.62 8.66 22.95
CA GLN A 159 -20.99 7.48 23.54
C GLN A 159 -20.92 7.71 25.05
N THR A 160 -21.80 7.05 25.80
CA THR A 160 -21.95 7.22 27.26
C THR A 160 -20.87 6.47 28.02
N MET A 161 -19.80 6.07 27.33
CA MET A 161 -18.70 5.38 27.96
C MET A 161 -17.86 6.41 28.72
N SER A 162 -17.70 6.17 30.01
CA SER A 162 -16.78 6.95 30.83
C SER A 162 -15.36 6.85 30.27
N PHE A 163 -14.58 7.92 30.44
CA PHE A 163 -13.24 8.06 29.86
C PHE A 163 -12.31 6.89 30.20
N TRP A 164 -12.29 6.43 31.45
CA TRP A 164 -11.36 5.38 31.88
C TRP A 164 -11.67 4.01 31.28
N PRO A 165 -12.93 3.52 31.29
CA PRO A 165 -13.32 2.33 30.53
C PRO A 165 -12.95 2.41 29.05
N MET A 166 -13.21 3.55 28.39
CA MET A 166 -12.86 3.73 26.98
C MET A 166 -11.36 3.56 26.73
N ILE A 167 -10.51 4.14 27.59
CA ILE A 167 -9.05 3.99 27.47
C ILE A 167 -8.62 2.54 27.71
N ALA A 168 -9.24 1.83 28.65
CA ALA A 168 -8.94 0.43 28.91
C ALA A 168 -9.30 -0.47 27.70
N ASP A 169 -10.50 -0.28 27.15
CA ASP A 169 -10.97 -1.03 25.99
C ASP A 169 -10.10 -0.75 24.76
N TRP A 170 -9.80 0.53 24.49
CA TRP A 170 -8.89 0.92 23.43
C TRP A 170 -7.51 0.26 23.57
N ALA A 171 -6.94 0.25 24.78
CA ALA A 171 -5.63 -0.34 25.00
C ALA A 171 -5.62 -1.85 24.73
N LEU A 172 -6.66 -2.56 25.19
CA LEU A 172 -6.83 -3.99 24.95
C LEU A 172 -7.02 -4.29 23.46
N ASP A 173 -7.88 -3.54 22.77
CA ASP A 173 -8.14 -3.74 21.34
C ASP A 173 -6.92 -3.40 20.48
N THR A 174 -6.18 -2.36 20.84
CA THR A 174 -4.92 -2.01 20.18
C THR A 174 -3.89 -3.13 20.33
N LEU A 175 -3.80 -3.77 21.51
CA LEU A 175 -2.91 -4.92 21.74
C LEU A 175 -3.33 -6.15 20.94
N LYS A 176 -4.63 -6.44 20.84
CA LYS A 176 -5.17 -7.55 20.05
C LYS A 176 -4.80 -7.43 18.57
N ILE A 177 -4.68 -6.22 18.04
CA ILE A 177 -4.26 -5.95 16.65
C ILE A 177 -2.73 -5.92 16.53
N ALA A 178 -2.03 -5.34 17.51
CA ALA A 178 -0.57 -5.20 17.50
C ALA A 178 0.14 -6.55 17.42
N ILE A 179 -0.32 -7.55 18.20
CA ILE A 179 0.36 -8.85 18.29
C ILE A 179 0.32 -9.60 16.95
N PRO A 180 -0.84 -9.83 16.30
CA PRO A 180 -0.91 -10.44 14.98
C PRO A 180 -0.11 -9.65 13.94
N MET A 181 -0.11 -8.32 13.99
CA MET A 181 0.69 -7.49 13.10
C MET A 181 2.19 -7.80 13.22
N VAL A 182 2.75 -7.78 14.44
CA VAL A 182 4.17 -8.10 14.66
C VAL A 182 4.50 -9.51 14.19
N LEU A 183 3.63 -10.48 14.49
CA LEU A 183 3.82 -11.86 14.07
C LEU A 183 3.78 -12.02 12.55
N LEU A 184 2.84 -11.35 11.88
CA LEU A 184 2.73 -11.36 10.42
C LEU A 184 3.97 -10.74 9.77
N VAL A 185 4.37 -9.53 10.19
CA VAL A 185 5.56 -8.83 9.65
C VAL A 185 6.81 -9.67 9.84
N TYR A 186 6.99 -10.24 11.04
CA TYR A 186 8.13 -11.10 11.34
C TYR A 186 8.12 -12.38 10.47
N ALA A 187 6.98 -13.07 10.41
CA ALA A 187 6.84 -14.30 9.62
C ALA A 187 7.10 -14.06 8.13
N LEU A 188 6.51 -13.00 7.57
CA LEU A 188 6.72 -12.63 6.17
C LEU A 188 8.20 -12.29 5.92
N SER A 189 8.84 -11.53 6.81
CA SER A 189 10.27 -11.20 6.70
C SER A 189 11.17 -12.44 6.71
N VAL A 190 10.86 -13.42 7.58
CA VAL A 190 11.60 -14.69 7.66
C VAL A 190 11.40 -15.53 6.40
N ILE A 191 10.15 -15.76 5.99
CA ILE A 191 9.82 -16.53 4.79
C ILE A 191 10.53 -15.91 3.58
N GLN A 192 10.45 -14.60 3.44
CA GLN A 192 10.99 -13.88 2.30
C GLN A 192 12.53 -13.92 2.26
N ARG A 193 13.22 -13.80 3.41
CA ARG A 193 14.67 -13.98 3.49
C ARG A 193 15.08 -15.40 3.10
N LEU A 194 14.34 -16.41 3.55
CA LEU A 194 14.59 -17.80 3.15
C LEU A 194 14.40 -18.00 1.65
N LEU A 195 13.30 -17.50 1.07
CA LEU A 195 13.06 -17.59 -0.38
C LEU A 195 14.16 -16.92 -1.20
N SER A 196 14.72 -15.80 -0.72
CA SER A 196 15.85 -15.12 -1.35
C SER A 196 17.15 -15.92 -1.26
N GLU A 197 17.47 -16.42 -0.06
CA GLU A 197 18.67 -17.21 0.23
C GLU A 197 18.73 -18.49 -0.63
N PHE A 198 17.61 -19.21 -0.74
CA PHE A 198 17.52 -20.41 -1.56
C PHE A 198 17.34 -20.12 -3.06
N GLY A 199 17.33 -18.85 -3.48
CA GLY A 199 17.22 -18.47 -4.88
C GLY A 199 15.84 -18.70 -5.50
N VAL A 200 14.83 -19.00 -4.69
CA VAL A 200 13.44 -19.21 -5.13
C VAL A 200 12.90 -17.97 -5.81
N ILE A 201 13.21 -16.78 -5.29
CA ILE A 201 12.82 -15.50 -5.92
C ILE A 201 13.37 -15.39 -7.35
N ARG A 202 14.63 -15.77 -7.57
CA ARG A 202 15.25 -15.75 -8.91
C ARG A 202 14.64 -16.78 -9.85
N PHE A 203 14.23 -17.93 -9.32
CA PHE A 203 13.54 -18.96 -10.09
C PHE A 203 12.14 -18.49 -10.51
N ILE A 204 11.34 -17.97 -9.57
CA ILE A 204 10.00 -17.42 -9.84
C ILE A 204 10.10 -16.26 -10.85
N ALA A 205 11.10 -15.39 -10.73
CA ALA A 205 11.31 -14.27 -11.65
C ALA A 205 11.40 -14.70 -13.13
N LYS A 206 12.00 -15.86 -13.43
CA LYS A 206 12.08 -16.38 -14.81
C LYS A 206 10.70 -16.72 -15.37
N SER A 207 9.83 -17.28 -14.54
CA SER A 207 8.45 -17.65 -14.91
C SER A 207 7.50 -16.46 -15.02
N LEU A 208 7.87 -15.29 -14.48
CA LEU A 208 7.06 -14.06 -14.55
C LEU A 208 7.27 -13.21 -15.80
N ARG A 209 8.11 -13.66 -16.75
CA ARG A 209 8.24 -13.00 -18.05
C ARG A 209 6.89 -12.70 -18.73
N PRO A 210 5.93 -13.63 -18.86
CA PRO A 210 4.62 -13.33 -19.47
C PRO A 210 3.86 -12.24 -18.70
N VAL A 211 3.93 -12.24 -17.36
CA VAL A 211 3.30 -11.23 -16.51
C VAL A 211 3.91 -9.86 -16.75
N MET A 212 5.24 -9.77 -16.86
CA MET A 212 5.92 -8.52 -17.19
C MET A 212 5.46 -7.99 -18.54
N VAL A 213 5.43 -8.84 -19.57
CA VAL A 213 5.00 -8.43 -20.91
C VAL A 213 3.53 -7.98 -20.91
N PHE A 214 2.65 -8.69 -20.20
CA PHE A 214 1.25 -8.31 -20.04
C PHE A 214 1.10 -6.90 -19.46
N PHE A 215 1.83 -6.60 -18.39
CA PHE A 215 1.84 -5.27 -17.79
C PHE A 215 2.55 -4.20 -18.62
N GLY A 216 3.16 -4.56 -19.76
CA GLY A 216 4.03 -3.63 -20.48
C GLY A 216 5.31 -3.33 -19.71
N LEU A 217 5.83 -4.22 -18.89
CA LEU A 217 7.12 -4.09 -18.23
C LEU A 217 8.23 -4.85 -18.99
N PRO A 218 9.47 -4.34 -19.02
CA PRO A 218 10.60 -5.09 -19.57
C PRO A 218 10.82 -6.38 -18.75
N PRO A 219 11.01 -7.57 -19.37
CA PRO A 219 11.20 -8.82 -18.63
C PRO A 219 12.33 -8.80 -17.58
N LYS A 220 13.37 -7.99 -17.81
CA LYS A 220 14.50 -7.82 -16.87
C LYS A 220 14.12 -7.14 -15.55
N THR A 221 12.97 -6.47 -15.47
CA THR A 221 12.48 -5.87 -14.22
C THR A 221 11.72 -6.87 -13.34
N ALA A 222 11.53 -8.13 -13.76
CA ALA A 222 10.76 -9.14 -13.03
C ALA A 222 11.27 -9.35 -11.59
N PHE A 223 12.60 -9.36 -11.41
CA PHE A 223 13.20 -9.49 -10.09
C PHE A 223 12.78 -8.32 -9.17
N LEU A 224 12.96 -7.09 -9.62
CA LEU A 224 12.56 -5.90 -8.86
C LEU A 224 11.05 -5.83 -8.62
N TRP A 225 10.24 -6.30 -9.58
CA TRP A 225 8.80 -6.37 -9.43
C TRP A 225 8.37 -7.33 -8.32
N ILE A 226 8.96 -8.55 -8.26
CA ILE A 226 8.70 -9.49 -7.17
C ILE A 226 9.14 -8.88 -5.85
N VAL A 227 10.33 -8.28 -5.83
CA VAL A 227 10.85 -7.62 -4.65
C VAL A 227 9.86 -6.53 -4.22
N ALA A 228 9.37 -5.63 -5.06
CA ALA A 228 8.40 -4.61 -4.62
C ALA A 228 7.05 -5.18 -4.13
N ASN A 229 6.57 -6.28 -4.74
CA ASN A 229 5.28 -6.88 -4.39
C ASN A 229 5.31 -7.75 -3.12
N THR A 230 6.49 -8.22 -2.71
CA THR A 230 6.69 -9.03 -1.49
C THR A 230 7.39 -8.24 -0.38
N LEU A 231 8.35 -7.42 -0.82
CA LEU A 231 9.14 -6.36 -0.18
C LEU A 231 8.51 -5.26 0.63
N GLY A 232 7.46 -4.73 0.03
CA GLY A 232 7.25 -3.30 -0.02
C GLY A 232 8.29 -2.54 -0.88
N LEU A 233 7.94 -1.28 -1.15
CA LEU A 233 8.65 -0.40 -2.07
C LEU A 233 9.97 0.15 -1.48
N ALA A 234 10.01 0.39 -0.16
CA ALA A 234 11.18 0.93 0.54
C ALA A 234 12.40 0.00 0.46
N TYR A 235 12.21 -1.30 0.68
CA TYR A 235 13.26 -2.30 0.56
C TYR A 235 13.66 -2.54 -0.89
N GLY A 236 12.67 -2.63 -1.80
CA GLY A 236 12.92 -2.82 -3.22
C GLY A 236 13.72 -1.68 -3.86
N ALA A 237 13.65 -0.48 -3.29
CA ALA A 237 14.35 0.68 -3.82
C ALA A 237 15.87 0.65 -3.64
N ALA A 238 16.39 0.08 -2.54
CA ALA A 238 17.84 -0.06 -2.38
C ALA A 238 18.41 -0.94 -3.50
N VAL A 239 17.77 -2.11 -3.70
CA VAL A 239 18.11 -3.04 -4.78
C VAL A 239 17.93 -2.40 -6.16
N MET A 240 16.89 -1.61 -6.35
CA MET A 240 16.63 -0.89 -7.61
C MET A 240 17.69 0.17 -7.91
N ILE A 241 18.14 0.92 -6.90
CA ILE A 241 19.21 1.91 -7.04
C ILE A 241 20.51 1.21 -7.45
N ASP A 242 20.84 0.08 -6.84
CA ASP A 242 22.04 -0.69 -7.16
C ASP A 242 21.98 -1.26 -8.59
N GLU A 243 20.85 -1.85 -8.99
CA GLU A 243 20.65 -2.37 -10.35
C GLU A 243 20.70 -1.29 -11.44
N VAL A 244 20.28 -0.06 -11.14
CA VAL A 244 20.43 1.09 -12.05
C VAL A 244 21.89 1.54 -12.12
N LYS A 245 22.56 1.69 -10.98
CA LYS A 245 23.98 2.10 -10.92
C LYS A 245 24.90 1.12 -11.62
N GLU A 246 24.61 -0.18 -11.52
CA GLU A 246 25.35 -1.24 -12.20
C GLU A 246 25.00 -1.36 -13.70
N GLY A 247 24.09 -0.52 -14.22
CA GLY A 247 23.71 -0.50 -15.63
C GLY A 247 22.87 -1.70 -16.09
N LYS A 248 22.41 -2.54 -15.16
CA LYS A 248 21.58 -3.72 -15.45
C LYS A 248 20.17 -3.30 -15.90
N ILE A 249 19.66 -2.20 -15.36
CA ILE A 249 18.34 -1.66 -15.68
C ILE A 249 18.47 -0.18 -16.04
N SER A 250 17.82 0.23 -17.13
CA SER A 250 17.85 1.63 -17.56
C SER A 250 16.88 2.48 -16.75
N GLU A 251 17.14 3.78 -16.63
CA GLU A 251 16.22 4.72 -15.96
C GLU A 251 14.81 4.70 -16.57
N ARG A 252 14.69 4.48 -17.88
CA ARG A 252 13.37 4.35 -18.55
C ARG A 252 12.62 3.11 -18.11
N ASP A 253 13.34 1.99 -17.92
CA ASP A 253 12.75 0.73 -17.47
C ASP A 253 12.32 0.82 -16.00
N VAL A 254 13.14 1.48 -15.15
CA VAL A 254 12.77 1.75 -13.77
C VAL A 254 11.59 2.70 -13.68
N ASP A 255 11.53 3.72 -14.51
CA ASP A 255 10.39 4.64 -14.54
C ASP A 255 9.09 3.90 -14.88
N LEU A 256 9.09 2.98 -15.86
CA LEU A 256 7.93 2.12 -16.14
C LEU A 256 7.59 1.22 -14.95
N LEU A 257 8.59 0.62 -14.31
CA LEU A 257 8.38 -0.20 -13.12
C LEU A 257 7.75 0.61 -11.99
N ASN A 258 8.24 1.81 -11.71
CA ASN A 258 7.70 2.72 -10.70
C ASN A 258 6.23 3.03 -10.96
N HIS A 259 5.80 3.26 -12.20
CA HIS A 259 4.36 3.48 -12.50
C HIS A 259 3.51 2.26 -12.13
N HIS A 260 4.01 1.05 -12.33
CA HIS A 260 3.32 -0.16 -11.86
C HIS A 260 3.28 -0.25 -10.33
N ILE A 261 4.45 -0.23 -9.71
CA ILE A 261 4.58 -0.48 -8.27
C ILE A 261 4.12 0.72 -7.44
N SER A 262 3.87 1.87 -8.04
CA SER A 262 3.31 3.03 -7.34
C SER A 262 1.88 2.77 -6.83
N VAL A 263 1.08 1.95 -7.51
CA VAL A 263 -0.30 1.64 -7.08
C VAL A 263 -0.48 0.18 -6.70
N SER A 264 0.46 -0.68 -7.09
CA SER A 264 0.38 -2.14 -6.92
C SER A 264 1.71 -2.71 -6.39
N HIS A 265 2.20 -2.21 -5.26
CA HIS A 265 3.25 -2.84 -4.44
C HIS A 265 2.67 -3.50 -3.18
N SER A 266 3.53 -4.24 -2.47
CA SER A 266 3.18 -4.92 -1.21
C SER A 266 1.92 -5.79 -1.31
N ASN A 267 1.69 -6.41 -2.47
CA ASN A 267 0.51 -7.24 -2.71
C ASN A 267 0.47 -8.49 -1.82
N LEU A 268 1.59 -8.93 -1.25
CA LEU A 268 1.59 -10.03 -0.30
C LEU A 268 1.11 -9.58 1.09
N GLU A 269 1.80 -8.61 1.70
CA GLU A 269 1.54 -8.18 3.07
C GLU A 269 0.25 -7.37 3.19
N ASP A 270 0.12 -6.28 2.42
CA ASP A 270 -0.96 -5.33 2.63
C ASP A 270 -2.32 -5.93 2.27
N LEU A 271 -2.39 -6.77 1.23
CA LEU A 271 -3.65 -7.44 0.88
C LEU A 271 -4.10 -8.41 1.97
N LEU A 272 -3.17 -9.17 2.57
CA LEU A 272 -3.50 -10.08 3.66
C LEU A 272 -3.96 -9.31 4.90
N LEU A 273 -3.35 -8.16 5.18
CA LEU A 273 -3.74 -7.28 6.29
C LEU A 273 -5.17 -6.75 6.13
N PHE A 274 -5.52 -6.19 4.98
CA PHE A 274 -6.88 -5.70 4.74
C PHE A 274 -7.90 -6.85 4.65
N THR A 275 -7.48 -8.01 4.15
CA THR A 275 -8.35 -9.20 4.13
C THR A 275 -8.67 -9.69 5.55
N ALA A 276 -7.70 -9.61 6.47
CA ALA A 276 -7.89 -10.02 7.86
C ALA A 276 -8.95 -9.19 8.61
N ILE A 277 -9.23 -7.97 8.16
CA ILE A 277 -10.28 -7.10 8.72
C ILE A 277 -11.57 -7.07 7.88
N GLY A 278 -11.73 -7.99 6.91
CA GLY A 278 -12.97 -8.13 6.13
C GLY A 278 -12.89 -7.61 4.68
N GLY A 279 -11.74 -7.12 4.21
CA GLY A 279 -11.55 -6.73 2.82
C GLY A 279 -11.58 -7.92 1.86
N LEU A 280 -12.13 -7.70 0.66
CA LEU A 280 -12.27 -8.75 -0.36
C LEU A 280 -11.04 -8.81 -1.26
N LEU A 281 -10.18 -9.80 -1.03
CA LEU A 281 -8.89 -9.95 -1.72
C LEU A 281 -8.96 -9.87 -3.25
N PRO A 282 -9.88 -10.55 -3.96
CA PRO A 282 -9.92 -10.50 -5.43
C PRO A 282 -10.16 -9.09 -5.96
N TRP A 283 -11.07 -8.34 -5.33
CA TRP A 283 -11.35 -6.95 -5.68
C TRP A 283 -10.13 -6.07 -5.43
N MET A 284 -9.47 -6.23 -4.29
CA MET A 284 -8.28 -5.42 -3.98
C MET A 284 -7.13 -5.69 -4.95
N LEU A 285 -6.85 -6.97 -5.26
CA LEU A 285 -5.74 -7.34 -6.14
C LEU A 285 -6.00 -6.95 -7.60
N LEU A 286 -7.13 -7.39 -8.16
CA LEU A 286 -7.39 -7.27 -9.59
C LEU A 286 -7.61 -5.83 -10.03
N SER A 287 -8.25 -5.03 -9.17
CA SER A 287 -8.50 -3.62 -9.44
C SER A 287 -7.18 -2.82 -9.48
N ARG A 288 -6.25 -3.08 -8.55
CA ARG A 288 -4.90 -2.50 -8.53
C ARG A 288 -4.05 -2.95 -9.71
N TRP A 289 -4.15 -4.22 -10.11
CA TRP A 289 -3.48 -4.73 -11.31
C TRP A 289 -4.05 -4.10 -12.59
N GLY A 290 -5.36 -3.89 -12.66
CA GLY A 290 -6.00 -3.16 -13.75
C GLY A 290 -5.47 -1.73 -13.84
N MET A 291 -5.39 -1.02 -12.71
CA MET A 291 -4.87 0.34 -12.67
C MET A 291 -3.37 0.41 -13.01
N SER A 292 -2.55 -0.50 -12.47
CA SER A 292 -1.12 -0.55 -12.76
C SER A 292 -0.84 -0.84 -14.23
N LEU A 293 -1.63 -1.72 -14.86
CA LEU A 293 -1.59 -1.98 -16.30
C LEU A 293 -1.83 -0.67 -17.08
N LEU A 294 -2.91 0.05 -16.78
CA LEU A 294 -3.25 1.30 -17.47
C LEU A 294 -2.12 2.33 -17.36
N LEU A 295 -1.61 2.55 -16.15
CA LEU A 295 -0.54 3.53 -15.89
C LEU A 295 0.76 3.20 -16.64
N VAL A 296 1.14 1.93 -16.72
CA VAL A 296 2.36 1.53 -17.44
C VAL A 296 2.20 1.76 -18.93
N TRP A 297 1.05 1.41 -19.51
CA TRP A 297 0.79 1.60 -20.94
C TRP A 297 0.65 3.09 -21.32
N GLU A 298 -0.01 3.88 -20.48
CA GLU A 298 -0.02 5.35 -20.59
C GLU A 298 1.41 5.88 -20.61
N ARG A 299 2.24 5.48 -19.64
CA ARG A 299 3.62 5.95 -19.55
C ARG A 299 4.47 5.53 -20.75
N ARG A 300 4.27 4.32 -21.29
CA ARG A 300 4.91 3.89 -22.54
C ARG A 300 4.54 4.80 -23.70
N LEU A 301 3.26 5.14 -23.84
CA LEU A 301 2.79 6.02 -24.90
C LEU A 301 3.45 7.41 -24.79
N GLU A 302 3.52 7.98 -23.59
CA GLU A 302 4.23 9.24 -23.35
C GLU A 302 5.71 9.18 -23.77
N GLN A 303 6.41 8.11 -23.38
CA GLN A 303 7.82 7.92 -23.72
C GLN A 303 8.03 7.79 -25.24
N LEU A 304 7.11 7.10 -25.95
CA LEU A 304 7.14 6.97 -27.41
C LEU A 304 6.91 8.32 -28.10
N MET A 305 5.90 9.08 -27.68
CA MET A 305 5.62 10.41 -28.23
C MET A 305 6.78 11.38 -28.02
N GLY A 306 7.36 11.40 -26.81
CA GLY A 306 8.52 12.25 -26.50
C GLY A 306 9.73 11.94 -27.38
N SER A 307 9.98 10.65 -27.67
CA SER A 307 11.07 10.24 -28.56
C SER A 307 10.88 10.71 -30.01
N ARG A 308 9.64 10.63 -30.53
CA ARG A 308 9.29 11.08 -31.89
C ARG A 308 9.44 12.60 -32.05
N ILE A 309 9.03 13.36 -31.05
CA ILE A 309 9.15 14.83 -31.05
C ILE A 309 10.63 15.25 -31.04
N LYS A 310 11.45 14.61 -30.20
CA LYS A 310 12.90 14.88 -30.15
C LYS A 310 13.58 14.56 -31.48
N ASN A 311 13.27 13.42 -32.11
CA ASN A 311 13.83 13.03 -33.40
C ASN A 311 13.42 13.99 -34.53
N ARG A 312 12.16 14.48 -34.54
CA ARG A 312 11.69 15.49 -35.51
C ARG A 312 12.38 16.85 -35.37
N LYS A 313 12.81 17.24 -34.16
CA LYS A 313 13.58 18.48 -33.96
C LYS A 313 15.01 18.33 -34.46
N ILE A 314 15.64 17.17 -34.25
CA ILE A 314 17.01 16.90 -34.73
C ILE A 314 17.05 16.83 -36.26
N SER A 315 16.04 16.25 -36.92
CA SER A 315 15.98 16.17 -38.38
C SER A 315 15.64 17.50 -39.09
N ARG A 316 15.41 18.58 -38.34
CA ARG A 316 15.12 19.93 -38.86
C ARG A 316 16.26 20.92 -38.63
N VAL A 317 17.34 20.47 -37.97
CA VAL A 317 18.61 21.19 -37.80
C VAL A 317 19.62 20.55 -38.74
#